data_AF-A0A952M7D1-F1
#
_entry.id   AF-A0A952M7D1-F1
#
_cell.length_a   1.000
_cell.length_b   1.000
_cell.length_c   1.000
_cell.angle_alpha   90.00
_cell.angle_beta   90.00
_cell.angle_gamma   90.00
#
_symmetry.space_group_name_H-M   'P 1'
#
loop_
_entity.id
_entity.type
_entity.pdbx_description
1 polymer ?
#
loop_
_entity_poly.entity_id
_entity_poly.type
_entity_poly.pdbx_seq_one_letter_code
_entity_poly.pdbx_strand_id
1 'polypeptide(L)'
;MLLYNVTFGIDKQIESEWLEWIKANYITKIKNTGLFTEFKIYKVLTHDEENSVSYSIQCFAPSIENVVLYLNEFAPAVVEVHRQQFKDQHVAFNTLLQEV
;
A
#
# COMPACT_ATOMS: atom_id res chain seq x y z
N MET A 1 -16.56 -5.01 7.94
CA MET A 1 -15.82 -4.33 6.84
C MET A 1 -14.64 -5.19 6.37
N LEU A 2 -14.15 -5.01 5.13
CA LEU A 2 -12.91 -5.65 4.68
C LEU A 2 -11.75 -4.66 4.72
N LEU A 3 -10.55 -5.16 4.99
CA LEU A 3 -9.32 -4.41 4.97
C LEU A 3 -8.32 -5.10 4.02
N TYR A 4 -8.04 -4.43 2.90
CA TYR A 4 -6.90 -4.76 2.07
C TYR A 4 -5.67 -4.02 2.60
N ASN A 5 -4.72 -4.77 3.15
CA ASN A 5 -3.49 -4.24 3.71
C ASN A 5 -2.30 -4.56 2.81
N VAL A 6 -1.46 -3.55 2.56
CA VAL A 6 -0.16 -3.71 1.93
C VAL A 6 0.91 -3.29 2.92
N THR A 7 1.79 -4.21 3.27
CA THR A 7 2.98 -3.92 4.07
C THR A 7 4.17 -3.76 3.14
N PHE A 8 4.82 -2.60 3.19
CA PHE A 8 6.05 -2.28 2.46
C PHE A 8 7.24 -2.28 3.40
N GLY A 9 8.30 -3.02 3.05
CA GLY A 9 9.63 -2.79 3.60
C GLY A 9 10.41 -1.89 2.64
N ILE A 10 10.99 -0.81 3.15
CA ILE A 10 11.60 0.26 2.37
C ILE A 10 13.03 0.51 2.87
N ASP A 11 13.97 0.69 1.95
CA ASP A 11 15.32 1.13 2.31
C ASP A 11 15.28 2.52 2.95
N LYS A 12 15.91 2.68 4.12
CA LYS A 12 15.87 3.95 4.88
C LYS A 12 16.38 5.15 4.08
N GLN A 13 17.27 4.93 3.12
CA GLN A 13 17.82 5.99 2.26
C GLN A 13 16.74 6.69 1.43
N ILE A 14 15.64 6.00 1.11
CA ILE A 14 14.53 6.54 0.31
C ILE A 14 13.24 6.76 1.12
N GLU A 15 13.25 6.54 2.45
CA GLU A 15 12.04 6.59 3.31
C GLU A 15 11.24 7.88 3.12
N SER A 16 11.91 9.04 3.13
CA SER A 16 11.25 10.34 3.02
C SER A 16 10.60 10.56 1.65
N GLU A 17 11.35 10.31 0.57
CA GLU A 17 10.84 10.42 -0.81
C GLU A 17 9.69 9.44 -1.04
N TRP A 18 9.86 8.20 -0.61
CA TRP A 18 8.84 7.16 -0.75
C TRP A 18 7.56 7.55 -0.02
N LEU A 19 7.66 8.08 1.21
CA LEU A 19 6.48 8.45 2.00
C LEU A 19 5.71 9.63 1.39
N GLU A 20 6.39 10.59 0.76
CA GLU A 20 5.75 11.66 0.01
C GLU A 20 5.08 11.12 -1.26
N TRP A 21 5.81 10.30 -2.01
CA TRP A 21 5.34 9.75 -3.28
C TRP A 21 4.14 8.81 -3.11
N ILE A 22 4.16 7.94 -2.11
CA ILE A 22 3.09 6.96 -1.86
C ILE A 22 1.77 7.67 -1.50
N LYS A 23 1.84 8.79 -0.79
CA LYS A 23 0.69 9.63 -0.46
C LYS A 23 0.16 10.36 -1.68
N ALA A 24 1.04 11.00 -2.45
CA ALA A 24 0.67 11.84 -3.58
C ALA A 24 0.17 11.02 -4.79
N ASN A 25 0.77 9.84 -5.04
CA ASN A 25 0.55 9.07 -6.26
C ASN A 25 -0.21 7.77 -6.00
N TYR A 26 0.35 6.86 -5.18
CA TYR A 26 -0.20 5.51 -5.00
C TYR A 26 -1.58 5.54 -4.36
N ILE A 27 -1.69 6.17 -3.19
CA ILE A 27 -2.97 6.26 -2.46
C ILE A 27 -3.98 7.10 -3.23
N THR A 28 -3.57 8.19 -3.87
CA THR A 28 -4.46 9.00 -4.72
C THR A 28 -5.04 8.19 -5.87
N LYS A 29 -4.24 7.36 -6.55
CA LYS A 29 -4.73 6.49 -7.62
C LYS A 29 -5.77 5.48 -7.11
N ILE A 30 -5.53 4.88 -5.94
CA ILE A 30 -6.49 3.93 -5.35
C ILE A 30 -7.76 4.66 -4.92
N LYS A 31 -7.66 5.84 -4.30
CA LYS A 31 -8.81 6.69 -3.95
C LYS A 31 -9.68 7.00 -5.16
N ASN A 32 -9.07 7.34 -6.29
CA ASN A 32 -9.78 7.69 -7.52
C ASN A 32 -10.57 6.51 -8.14
N THR A 33 -10.30 5.27 -7.73
CA THR A 33 -11.12 4.11 -8.15
C THR A 33 -12.52 4.11 -7.53
N GLY A 34 -12.70 4.78 -6.39
CA GLY A 34 -13.95 4.75 -5.62
C GLY A 34 -14.28 3.40 -4.97
N LEU A 35 -13.37 2.41 -5.01
CA LEU A 35 -13.62 1.05 -4.52
C LEU A 35 -13.42 0.91 -3.00
N PHE A 36 -12.68 1.84 -2.40
CA PHE A 36 -12.36 1.86 -0.97
C PHE A 36 -12.90 3.13 -0.31
N THR A 37 -13.32 3.01 0.95
CA THR A 37 -13.96 4.07 1.72
C THR A 37 -13.00 4.82 2.63
N GLU A 38 -11.93 4.17 3.08
CA GLU A 38 -10.96 4.76 4.02
C GLU A 38 -9.54 4.27 3.74
N PHE A 39 -8.55 5.11 4.07
CA PHE A 39 -7.14 4.85 3.88
C PHE A 39 -6.34 5.27 5.12
N LYS A 40 -5.50 4.37 5.64
CA LYS A 40 -4.57 4.68 6.74
C LYS A 40 -3.16 4.24 6.38
N ILE A 41 -2.17 4.96 6.90
CA ILE A 41 -0.75 4.61 6.77
C ILE A 41 -0.17 4.57 8.17
N TYR A 42 0.48 3.47 8.50
CA TYR A 42 1.17 3.26 9.77
C TYR A 42 2.63 2.91 9.53
N LYS A 43 3.54 3.47 10.33
CA LYS A 43 4.90 2.96 10.44
C LYS A 43 4.90 1.76 11.39
N VAL A 44 5.50 0.64 10.98
CA VAL A 44 5.60 -0.57 11.79
C VAL A 44 6.83 -0.44 12.70
N LEU A 45 6.59 -0.17 13.98
CA LEU A 45 7.66 0.09 14.94
C LEU A 45 8.45 -1.17 15.35
N THR A 46 7.85 -2.34 15.21
CA THR A 46 8.50 -3.63 15.58
C THR A 46 9.45 -4.16 14.51
N HIS A 47 9.43 -3.57 13.30
CA HIS A 47 10.25 -3.97 12.16
C HIS A 47 11.05 -2.76 11.63
N ASP A 48 11.64 -2.01 12.57
CA ASP A 48 12.60 -0.94 12.27
C ASP A 48 14.01 -1.54 12.40
N GLU A 49 14.63 -1.85 11.27
CA GLU A 49 15.98 -2.44 11.20
C GLU A 49 17.01 -1.36 10.89
N GLU A 50 18.31 -1.66 11.00
CA GLU A 50 19.36 -0.65 10.77
C GLU A 50 19.26 0.02 9.39
N ASN A 51 18.90 -0.74 8.35
CA ASN A 51 18.87 -0.27 6.96
C ASN A 51 17.47 -0.23 6.32
N SER A 52 16.45 -0.77 7.00
CA SER A 52 15.09 -0.90 6.45
C SER A 52 14.04 -0.39 7.43
N VAL A 53 12.92 0.10 6.90
CA VAL A 53 11.75 0.52 7.66
C VAL A 53 10.50 -0.06 7.03
N SER A 54 9.55 -0.49 7.86
CA SER A 54 8.29 -1.06 7.39
C SER A 54 7.11 -0.10 7.56
N TYR A 55 6.20 -0.09 6.58
CA TYR A 55 4.95 0.65 6.60
C TYR A 55 3.78 -0.23 6.22
N SER A 56 2.63 -0.06 6.89
CA SER A 56 1.36 -0.71 6.57
C SER A 56 0.41 0.33 5.98
N ILE A 57 -0.05 0.08 4.76
CA ILE A 57 -1.08 0.86 4.08
C ILE A 57 -2.37 0.05 4.12
N GLN A 58 -3.39 0.63 4.75
CA GLN A 58 -4.67 -0.01 5.00
C GLN A 58 -5.74 0.65 4.14
N CYS A 59 -6.37 -0.13 3.27
CA CYS A 59 -7.46 0.29 2.40
C CYS A 59 -8.74 -0.45 2.80
N PHE A 60 -9.75 0.28 3.27
CA PHE A 60 -11.01 -0.32 3.76
C PHE A 60 -12.03 -0.42 2.64
N ALA A 61 -12.58 -1.61 2.42
CA ALA A 61 -13.55 -1.89 1.38
C ALA A 61 -14.89 -2.35 1.98
N PRO A 62 -16.03 -1.94 1.38
CA PRO A 62 -17.35 -2.33 1.85
C PRO A 62 -17.70 -3.79 1.49
N SER A 63 -17.07 -4.35 0.44
CA SER A 63 -17.37 -5.71 -0.03
C SER A 63 -16.16 -6.38 -0.69
N ILE A 64 -16.23 -7.70 -0.87
CA ILE A 64 -15.17 -8.49 -1.50
C ILE A 64 -15.08 -8.20 -3.00
N GLU A 65 -16.20 -7.90 -3.64
CA GLU A 65 -16.29 -7.58 -5.07
C GLU A 65 -15.46 -6.33 -5.39
N ASN A 66 -15.48 -5.32 -4.52
CA ASN A 66 -14.66 -4.12 -4.68
C ASN A 66 -13.16 -4.45 -4.61
N VAL A 67 -12.76 -5.33 -3.68
CA VAL A 67 -11.36 -5.76 -3.56
C VAL A 67 -10.93 -6.55 -4.79
N VAL A 68 -11.75 -7.50 -5.24
CA VAL A 68 -11.47 -8.31 -6.43
C VAL A 68 -11.36 -7.43 -7.68
N LEU A 69 -12.29 -6.48 -7.86
CA LEU A 69 -12.26 -5.54 -8.97
C LEU A 69 -11.00 -4.67 -8.93
N TYR A 70 -10.61 -4.18 -7.75
CA TYR A 70 -9.35 -3.45 -7.58
C TYR A 70 -8.14 -4.29 -8.00
N LEU A 71 -8.06 -5.53 -7.49
CA LEU A 71 -6.92 -6.41 -7.74
C LEU A 71 -6.77 -6.78 -9.22
N ASN A 72 -7.88 -6.94 -9.95
CA ASN A 72 -7.85 -7.33 -11.35
C ASN A 72 -7.64 -6.15 -12.30
N GLU A 73 -8.34 -5.03 -12.07
CA GLU A 73 -8.42 -3.95 -13.08
C GLU A 73 -7.47 -2.77 -12.80
N PHE A 74 -7.10 -2.53 -11.52
CA PHE A 74 -6.40 -1.30 -11.13
C PHE A 74 -5.03 -1.58 -10.51
N ALA A 75 -4.94 -2.58 -9.64
CA ALA A 75 -3.71 -2.91 -8.91
C ALA A 75 -2.50 -3.18 -9.83
N PRO A 76 -2.61 -3.90 -10.98
CA PRO A 76 -1.44 -4.20 -11.81
C PRO A 76 -0.73 -2.94 -12.30
N ALA A 77 -1.48 -1.95 -12.80
CA ALA A 77 -0.90 -0.70 -13.28
C ALA A 77 -0.35 0.17 -12.14
N VAL A 78 -1.03 0.21 -11.00
CA VAL A 78 -0.59 1.00 -9.83
C VAL A 78 0.70 0.42 -9.23
N VAL A 79 0.77 -0.90 -9.09
CA VAL A 79 1.95 -1.63 -8.58
C VAL A 79 3.13 -1.51 -9.54
N GLU A 80 2.91 -1.61 -10.85
CA GLU A 80 3.97 -1.46 -11.84
C GLU A 80 4.65 -0.09 -11.76
N VAL A 81 3.86 0.98 -11.65
CA VAL A 81 4.38 2.35 -11.53
C VAL A 81 5.21 2.52 -10.25
N HIS A 82 4.73 1.97 -9.12
CA HIS A 82 5.49 1.99 -7.87
C HIS A 82 6.80 1.20 -7.97
N ARG A 83 6.74 0.01 -8.57
CA ARG A 83 7.91 -0.86 -8.76
C ARG A 83 8.99 -0.20 -9.61
N GLN A 84 8.59 0.50 -10.69
CA GLN A 84 9.53 1.21 -11.56
C GLN A 84 10.20 2.40 -10.86
N GLN A 85 9.46 3.12 -10.02
CA GLN A 85 9.98 4.28 -9.29
C GLN A 85 11.02 3.88 -8.22
N PHE A 86 10.79 2.80 -7.48
CA PHE A 86 11.62 2.38 -6.34
C PHE A 86 12.24 1.00 -6.55
N LYS A 87 12.68 0.73 -7.78
CA LYS A 87 13.20 -0.57 -8.20
C LYS A 87 14.35 -1.01 -7.28
N ASP A 88 14.28 -2.26 -6.83
CA ASP A 88 15.29 -2.91 -5.96
C ASP A 88 15.49 -2.25 -4.57
N GLN A 89 14.62 -1.30 -4.17
CA GLN A 89 14.70 -0.57 -2.89
C GLN A 89 13.47 -0.79 -2.00
N HIS A 90 12.63 -1.77 -2.36
CA HIS A 90 11.46 -2.13 -1.58
C HIS A 90 11.10 -3.61 -1.70
N VAL A 91 10.37 -4.09 -0.70
CA VAL A 91 9.60 -5.33 -0.75
C VAL A 91 8.16 -5.03 -0.33
N ALA A 92 7.20 -5.79 -0.85
CA ALA A 92 5.80 -5.61 -0.51
C ALA A 92 5.10 -6.95 -0.30
N PHE A 93 4.17 -6.98 0.64
CA PHE A 93 3.33 -8.14 0.95
C PHE A 93 1.90 -7.69 1.24
N ASN A 94 0.93 -8.43 0.71
CA ASN A 94 -0.48 -8.08 0.77
C ASN A 94 -1.24 -9.06 1.67
N THR A 95 -2.19 -8.53 2.43
CA THR A 95 -3.13 -9.29 3.26
C THR A 95 -4.54 -8.78 3.06
N LEU A 96 -5.51 -9.70 3.13
CA LEU A 96 -6.92 -9.36 3.16
C LEU A 96 -7.49 -9.80 4.50
N LEU A 97 -8.02 -8.85 5.25
CA LEU A 97 -8.57 -9.05 6.58
C LEU A 97 -10.07 -8.72 6.58
N GLN A 98 -10.80 -9.34 7.50
CA GLN A 98 -12.20 -9.06 7.76
C GLN A 98 -12.35 -8.60 9.21
N GLU A 99 -13.08 -7.51 9.41
CA GLU A 99 -13.52 -7.05 10.72
C GLU A 99 -14.59 -8.00 11.28
N VAL A 100 -14.50 -8.31 12.59
CA VAL A 100 -15.38 -9.23 13.34
C VAL A 100 -16.16 -8.45 14.39
#